data_AF-A0A7J8XBZ6-F1
#
_entry.id   AF-A0A7J8XBZ6-F1
#
_cell.length_a   1.000
_cell.length_b   1.000
_cell.length_c   1.000
_cell.angle_alpha   90.00
_cell.angle_beta   90.00
_cell.angle_gamma   90.00
#
_symmetry.space_group_name_H-M   'P 1'
#
loop_
_entity.id
_entity.type
_entity.pdbx_description
1 polymer ?
#
loop_
_entity_poly.entity_id
_entity_poly.type
_entity_poly.pdbx_seq_one_letter_code
_entity_poly.pdbx_strand_id
1 'polypeptide(L)'
;MITRERFPVPRLVVCDQHGSQVGSELNNAESHEPNLQEKWGVMIARFLLAKLNPSATYNNANEMAAGSDVIFTDDVSLQVFFEHLQRLAVQS
;
A
#
# COMPACT_ATOMS: atom_id res chain seq x y z
N MET A 1 -6.55 19.83 16.57
CA MET A 1 -6.55 18.37 16.31
C MET A 1 -7.52 18.14 15.14
N ILE A 2 -7.00 17.72 13.98
CA ILE A 2 -7.72 17.69 12.68
C ILE A 2 -9.08 16.98 12.73
N THR A 3 -9.29 16.05 13.66
CA THR A 3 -10.54 15.30 13.79
C THR A 3 -11.71 16.08 14.39
N ARG A 4 -11.48 17.22 15.06
CA ARG A 4 -12.54 18.02 15.70
C ARG A 4 -13.24 19.00 14.75
N GLU A 5 -12.64 19.30 13.60
CA GLU A 5 -13.11 20.33 12.67
C GLU A 5 -13.73 19.75 11.39
N ARG A 6 -13.83 18.42 11.28
CA ARG A 6 -14.30 17.71 10.08
C ARG A 6 -15.64 17.03 10.35
N PHE A 7 -16.62 17.28 9.49
CA PHE A 7 -17.90 16.57 9.46
C PHE A 7 -18.08 15.91 8.08
N PRO A 8 -18.38 14.60 7.99
CA PRO A 8 -18.49 13.65 9.10
C PRO A 8 -17.15 13.39 9.81
N VAL A 9 -17.21 12.95 11.08
CA VAL A 9 -16.01 12.69 11.89
C VAL A 9 -15.19 11.56 11.23
N PRO A 10 -13.91 11.79 10.90
CA PRO A 10 -13.07 10.77 10.28
C PRO A 10 -12.78 9.59 11.21
N ARG A 11 -12.73 8.36 10.66
CA ARG A 11 -12.26 7.17 11.41
C ARG A 11 -10.74 7.24 11.59
N LEU A 12 -10.26 7.24 12.83
CA LEU A 12 -8.83 7.10 13.12
C LEU A 12 -8.43 5.63 12.97
N VAL A 13 -7.36 5.42 12.23
CA VAL A 13 -6.82 4.10 11.92
C VAL A 13 -5.34 4.12 12.29
N VAL A 14 -4.91 3.18 13.13
CA VAL A 14 -3.52 3.04 13.57
C VAL A 14 -2.93 1.80 12.91
N CYS A 15 -1.82 1.97 12.20
CA CYS A 15 -1.12 0.93 11.47
C CYS A 15 0.36 0.94 11.85
N ASP A 16 0.98 -0.24 11.91
CA ASP A 16 2.44 -0.38 11.87
C ASP A 16 2.89 -0.97 10.52
N GLN A 17 4.20 -0.95 10.28
CA GLN A 17 4.80 -1.50 9.06
C GLN A 17 4.82 -3.04 9.01
N HIS A 18 4.56 -3.73 10.12
CA HIS A 18 4.67 -5.19 10.21
C HIS A 18 3.38 -5.89 9.77
N GLY A 19 2.23 -5.23 9.88
CA GLY A 19 0.94 -5.78 9.45
C GLY A 19 0.85 -6.09 7.95
N SER A 20 1.69 -5.49 7.09
CA SER A 20 1.59 -5.67 5.63
C SER A 20 2.11 -7.04 5.14
N GLN A 21 3.07 -7.65 5.84
CA GLN A 21 3.84 -8.81 5.35
C GLN A 21 3.36 -10.17 5.86
N VAL A 22 2.39 -10.20 6.80
CA VAL A 22 1.91 -11.40 7.50
C VAL A 22 1.22 -12.42 6.57
N GLY A 23 0.92 -12.05 5.32
CA GLY A 23 0.27 -12.94 4.35
C GLY A 23 1.18 -14.04 3.76
N SER A 24 2.51 -13.88 3.75
CA SER A 24 3.44 -14.82 3.09
C SER A 24 4.18 -15.78 4.04
N GLU A 25 4.10 -15.57 5.36
CA GLU A 25 4.79 -16.42 6.36
C GLU A 25 3.92 -17.56 6.93
N LEU A 26 2.66 -17.69 6.50
CA LEU A 26 1.73 -18.73 7.00
C LEU A 26 2.10 -20.17 6.60
N ASN A 27 3.16 -20.37 5.81
CA ASN A 27 3.59 -21.72 5.42
C ASN A 27 4.58 -22.36 6.41
N ASN A 28 5.15 -21.59 7.37
CA ASN A 28 6.16 -22.09 8.31
C ASN A 28 5.90 -21.75 9.79
N ALA A 29 4.80 -21.08 10.13
CA ALA A 29 4.48 -20.75 11.52
C ALA A 29 3.71 -21.89 12.19
N GLU A 30 4.37 -22.58 13.13
CA GLU A 30 3.73 -23.39 14.17
C GLU A 30 2.59 -22.60 14.83
N SER A 31 1.36 -23.14 14.75
CA SER A 31 0.27 -23.13 15.76
C SER A 31 -0.04 -21.88 16.61
N HIS A 32 0.46 -20.70 16.29
CA HIS A 32 0.09 -19.44 16.97
C HIS A 32 -1.10 -18.80 16.25
N GLU A 33 -2.27 -18.87 16.87
CA GLU A 33 -3.46 -18.17 16.38
C GLU A 33 -3.21 -16.64 16.50
N PRO A 34 -3.18 -15.89 15.38
CA PRO A 34 -2.87 -14.46 15.43
C PRO A 34 -3.95 -13.74 16.23
N ASN A 35 -3.53 -12.85 17.14
CA ASN A 35 -4.47 -12.11 17.97
C ASN A 35 -5.35 -11.19 17.08
N LEU A 36 -6.54 -10.81 17.58
CA LEU A 36 -7.47 -9.98 16.81
C LEU A 36 -6.79 -8.66 16.33
N GLN A 37 -5.90 -8.08 17.13
CA GLN A 37 -5.17 -6.85 16.78
C GLN A 37 -4.25 -7.02 15.56
N GLU A 38 -3.52 -8.13 15.45
CA GLU A 38 -2.71 -8.48 14.28
C GLU A 38 -3.60 -8.67 13.05
N LYS A 39 -4.72 -9.39 13.19
CA LYS A 39 -5.67 -9.65 12.10
C LYS A 39 -6.32 -8.35 11.57
N TRP A 40 -6.59 -7.38 12.44
CA TRP A 40 -7.10 -6.06 12.05
C TRP A 40 -6.00 -5.14 11.49
N GLY A 41 -4.77 -5.23 12.00
CA GLY A 41 -3.61 -4.48 11.53
C GLY A 41 -3.27 -4.75 10.06
N VAL A 42 -3.36 -6.01 9.62
CA VAL A 42 -3.12 -6.38 8.20
C VAL A 42 -4.06 -5.65 7.24
N MET A 43 -5.36 -5.63 7.54
CA MET A 43 -6.35 -4.97 6.67
C MET A 43 -6.18 -3.45 6.65
N ILE A 44 -5.75 -2.87 7.77
CA ILE A 44 -5.47 -1.44 7.89
C ILE A 44 -4.25 -1.04 7.04
N ALA A 45 -3.19 -1.84 7.03
CA ALA A 45 -2.03 -1.62 6.15
C ALA A 45 -2.46 -1.60 4.67
N ARG A 46 -3.34 -2.53 4.28
CA ARG A 46 -3.88 -2.57 2.91
C ARG A 46 -4.67 -1.32 2.51
N PHE A 47 -5.40 -0.70 3.45
CA PHE A 47 -6.10 0.57 3.17
C PHE A 47 -5.13 1.70 2.81
N LEU A 48 -3.97 1.75 3.48
CA LEU A 48 -2.94 2.72 3.15
C LEU A 48 -2.33 2.43 1.77
N LEU A 49 -1.91 1.18 1.53
CA LEU A 49 -1.30 0.76 0.25
C LEU A 49 -2.20 1.06 -0.96
N ALA A 50 -3.51 0.85 -0.84
CA ALA A 50 -4.48 1.14 -1.90
C ALA A 50 -4.62 2.64 -2.26
N LYS A 51 -4.05 3.54 -1.46
CA LYS A 51 -4.07 5.00 -1.70
C LYS A 51 -2.71 5.54 -2.12
N LEU A 52 -1.65 4.76 -2.03
CA LEU A 52 -0.32 5.18 -2.44
C LEU A 52 -0.22 5.20 -3.96
N ASN A 53 0.68 6.04 -4.47
CA ASN A 53 1.12 5.94 -5.86
C ASN A 53 1.97 4.66 -6.03
N PRO A 54 1.61 3.74 -6.94
CA PRO A 54 2.35 2.49 -7.14
C PRO A 54 3.63 2.74 -7.97
N SER A 55 4.58 3.53 -7.45
CA SER A 55 5.87 3.76 -8.09
C SER A 55 6.90 2.64 -7.86
N ALA A 56 6.65 1.79 -6.86
CA ALA A 56 7.47 0.64 -6.50
C ALA A 56 6.57 -0.61 -6.51
N THR A 57 6.55 -1.33 -7.63
CA THR A 57 5.74 -2.53 -7.86
C THR A 57 6.62 -3.72 -8.20
N TYR A 58 6.02 -4.91 -8.28
CA TYR A 58 6.74 -6.11 -8.70
C TYR A 58 7.31 -6.01 -10.13
N ASN A 59 6.79 -5.11 -10.98
CA ASN A 59 7.26 -4.89 -12.34
C ASN A 59 8.61 -4.17 -12.42
N ASN A 60 8.93 -3.32 -11.43
CA ASN A 60 10.20 -2.59 -11.33
C ASN A 60 10.97 -2.89 -10.04
N ALA A 61 10.59 -3.96 -9.32
CA ALA A 61 11.22 -4.37 -8.08
C ALA A 61 12.73 -4.66 -8.24
N ASN A 62 13.15 -5.13 -9.42
CA ASN A 62 14.56 -5.42 -9.71
C ASN A 62 15.44 -4.16 -9.82
N GLU A 63 14.84 -2.99 -10.03
CA GLU A 63 15.54 -1.69 -10.10
C GLU A 63 15.56 -0.97 -8.75
N MET A 64 14.84 -1.49 -7.76
CA MET A 64 14.71 -0.90 -6.44
C MET A 64 15.80 -1.41 -5.51
N ALA A 65 16.23 -0.57 -4.56
CA ALA A 65 17.19 -0.96 -3.54
C ALA A 65 16.64 -2.14 -2.72
N ALA A 66 17.51 -3.09 -2.38
CA ALA A 66 17.16 -4.23 -1.56
C ALA A 66 16.54 -3.76 -0.22
N GLY A 67 15.32 -4.21 0.08
CA GLY A 67 14.56 -3.83 1.26
C GLY A 67 13.53 -2.72 1.07
N SER A 68 13.31 -2.22 -0.17
CA SER A 68 12.16 -1.36 -0.46
C SER A 68 10.85 -2.13 -0.33
N ASP A 69 9.83 -1.51 0.28
CA ASP A 69 8.49 -2.11 0.38
C ASP A 69 7.84 -2.09 -1.02
N VAL A 70 7.51 -3.26 -1.55
CA VAL A 70 6.98 -3.44 -2.91
C VAL A 70 5.47 -3.60 -2.84
N ILE A 71 4.75 -2.79 -3.62
CA ILE A 71 3.29 -2.85 -3.69
C ILE A 71 2.87 -3.88 -4.74
N PHE A 72 2.13 -4.91 -4.32
CA PHE A 72 1.55 -5.91 -5.21
C PHE A 72 0.25 -5.40 -5.84
N THR A 73 0.38 -4.62 -6.91
CA THR A 73 -0.74 -4.12 -7.72
C THR A 73 -0.36 -4.06 -9.21
N ASP A 74 -1.38 -4.11 -10.07
CA ASP A 74 -1.28 -3.93 -11.53
C ASP A 74 -1.58 -2.48 -11.97
N ASP A 75 -1.81 -1.58 -11.00
CA ASP A 75 -2.10 -0.17 -11.28
C ASP A 75 -0.91 0.56 -11.92
N VAL A 76 -1.23 1.56 -12.73
CA VAL A 76 -0.22 2.44 -13.34
C VAL A 76 0.28 3.48 -12.34
N SER A 77 1.58 3.74 -12.33
CA SER A 77 2.15 4.82 -11.53
C SER A 77 1.78 6.18 -12.12
N LEU A 78 1.76 7.22 -11.28
CA LEU A 78 1.52 8.60 -11.71
C LEU A 78 2.54 9.07 -12.76
N GLN A 79 3.78 8.54 -12.73
CA GLN A 79 4.79 8.86 -13.73
C GLN A 79 4.37 8.36 -15.12
N VAL A 80 3.97 7.09 -15.22
CA VAL A 80 3.49 6.50 -16.48
C VAL A 80 2.23 7.22 -16.96
N PHE A 81 1.33 7.58 -16.03
CA PHE A 81 0.15 8.39 -16.34
C PHE A 81 0.52 9.74 -16.98
N PHE A 82 1.47 10.48 -16.41
CA PHE A 82 1.90 11.77 -16.97
C PHE A 82 2.61 11.62 -18.32
N GLU A 83 3.40 10.57 -18.52
CA GLU A 83 4.03 10.28 -19.83
C GLU A 83 2.96 10.06 -20.92
N HIS A 84 1.93 9.26 -20.62
CA HIS A 84 0.81 9.06 -21.54
C HIS A 84 0.03 10.35 -21.77
N LEU A 85 -0.27 11.11 -20.72
CA LEU A 85 -0.98 12.39 -20.82
C LEU A 85 -0.21 13.39 -21.70
N GLN A 86 1.11 13.49 -21.54
CA GLN A 86 1.95 14.39 -22.35
C GLN A 86 1.90 14.01 -23.83
N ARG A 87 2.03 12.71 -24.17
CA ARG A 87 1.94 12.24 -25.56
C ARG A 87 0.61 12.62 -26.20
N LEU A 88 -0.50 12.43 -25.48
CA LEU A 88 -1.83 12.81 -25.98
C LEU A 88 -1.99 14.32 -26.12
N ALA A 89 -1.42 15.11 -25.20
CA ALA A 89 -1.52 16.57 -25.24
C ALA A 89 -0.76 17.21 -26.41
N VAL A 90 0.31 16.59 -26.89
CA VAL A 90 1.12 17.09 -28.03
C VAL A 90 0.77 16.43 -29.37
N GLN A 91 -0.19 15.49 -29.38
CA GLN A 91 -0.79 14.98 -30.61
C GLN A 91 -1.77 16.03 -31.17
N SER A 92 -1.21 17.03 -31.85
CA SER A 92 -1.93 18.00 -32.67
C SER A 92 -1.55 17.86 -34.13
#